data_AF-A0A7C4QA94-F1
#
_entry.id   AF-A0A7C4QA94-F1
#
_cell.length_a   1.000
_cell.length_b   1.000
_cell.length_c   1.000
_cell.angle_alpha   90.00
_cell.angle_beta   90.00
_cell.angle_gamma   90.00
#
_symmetry.space_group_name_H-M   'P 1'
#
loop_
_entity.id
_entity.type
_entity.pdbx_description
1 polymer ?
#
loop_
_entity_poly.entity_id
_entity_poly.type
_entity_poly.pdbx_seq_one_letter_code
_entity_poly.pdbx_strand_id
1 'polypeptide(L)'
;MECSVARKKLKDYAKGNIINTDEKLELENHIKDCAICKRELYLWQDVIEKQKIISNIQDNMPLNLRDRIKYRMNQSQKEKFLPPAIHRLRAMGKIWSSTKGRLIIEILIVLISLVILFKYMQGGKNLIVPFLIIFGFLVLFILMLKGKKEK
;
A
#
# COMPACT_ATOMS: atom_id res chain seq x y z
N MET A 1 -2.72 22.87 30.21
CA MET A 1 -2.06 22.02 29.19
C MET A 1 -2.23 22.62 27.80
N GLU A 2 -1.35 22.30 26.85
CA GLU A 2 -1.51 22.72 25.45
C GLU A 2 -2.48 21.82 24.66
N CYS A 3 -3.18 22.39 23.68
CA CYS A 3 -4.11 21.66 22.82
C CYS A 3 -3.45 20.46 22.11
N SER A 4 -2.19 20.59 21.69
CA SER A 4 -1.45 19.50 21.04
C SER A 4 -1.30 18.28 21.95
N VAL A 5 -1.00 18.52 23.22
CA VAL A 5 -0.86 17.47 24.25
C VAL A 5 -2.23 16.88 24.59
N ALA A 6 -3.25 17.74 24.74
CA ALA A 6 -4.62 17.31 25.00
C ALA A 6 -5.11 16.35 23.90
N ARG A 7 -4.95 16.73 22.62
CA ARG A 7 -5.39 15.94 21.46
C ARG A 7 -4.80 14.54 21.41
N LYS A 8 -3.51 14.39 21.74
CA LYS A 8 -2.87 13.07 21.80
C LYS A 8 -3.53 12.16 22.85
N LYS A 9 -3.98 12.75 23.96
CA LYS A 9 -4.59 12.04 25.09
C LYS A 9 -6.12 11.88 24.97
N LEU A 10 -6.79 12.66 24.12
CA LEU A 10 -8.26 12.62 23.96
C LEU A 10 -8.82 11.24 23.60
N LYS A 11 -8.11 10.51 22.73
CA LYS A 11 -8.52 9.15 22.33
C LYS A 11 -8.50 8.19 23.51
N ASP A 12 -7.47 8.23 24.33
CA ASP A 12 -7.31 7.35 25.49
C ASP A 12 -8.26 7.76 26.62
N TYR A 13 -8.49 9.06 26.79
CA TYR A 13 -9.52 9.59 27.68
C TYR A 13 -10.92 9.10 27.29
N ALA A 14 -11.28 9.20 26.00
CA ALA A 14 -12.58 8.75 25.50
C ALA A 14 -12.80 7.23 25.66
N LYS A 15 -11.71 6.45 25.70
CA LYS A 15 -11.75 5.00 25.98
C LYS A 15 -11.73 4.66 27.48
N GLY A 16 -11.49 5.63 28.35
CA GLY A 16 -11.34 5.40 29.79
C GLY A 16 -9.98 4.82 30.20
N ASN A 17 -8.94 4.95 29.36
CA ASN A 17 -7.63 4.33 29.55
C ASN A 17 -6.63 5.20 30.34
N ILE A 18 -7.01 6.41 30.75
CA ILE A 18 -6.13 7.28 31.55
C ILE A 18 -6.20 6.85 33.03
N ILE A 19 -5.12 6.24 33.50
CA ILE A 19 -5.00 5.69 34.86
C ILE A 19 -4.59 6.79 35.87
N ASN A 20 -3.80 7.76 35.44
CA ASN A 20 -3.32 8.85 36.31
C ASN A 20 -4.44 9.89 36.53
N THR A 21 -4.85 10.07 37.79
CA THR A 21 -5.91 10.98 38.20
C THR A 21 -5.58 12.45 38.00
N ASP A 22 -4.32 12.84 38.18
CA ASP A 22 -3.91 14.25 38.08
C ASP A 22 -3.91 14.68 36.61
N GLU A 23 -3.37 13.84 35.72
CA GLU A 23 -3.40 14.09 34.28
C GLU A 23 -4.82 14.11 33.72
N LYS A 24 -5.70 13.26 34.26
CA LYS A 24 -7.11 13.24 33.89
C LYS A 24 -7.79 14.56 34.25
N LEU A 25 -7.54 15.06 35.45
CA LEU A 25 -8.12 16.32 35.94
C LEU A 25 -7.60 17.53 35.17
N GLU A 26 -6.30 17.57 34.85
CA GLU A 26 -5.73 18.60 33.98
C GLU A 26 -6.36 18.61 32.58
N LEU A 27 -6.61 17.43 32.01
CA LEU A 27 -7.24 17.28 30.71
C LEU A 27 -8.71 17.73 30.75
N GLU A 28 -9.45 17.37 31.79
CA GLU A 28 -10.85 17.77 31.99
C GLU A 28 -10.98 19.29 32.13
N ASN A 29 -10.10 19.92 32.90
CA ASN A 29 -10.04 21.38 33.02
C ASN A 29 -9.76 22.03 31.66
N HIS A 30 -8.80 21.52 30.89
CA HIS A 30 -8.52 22.04 29.55
C HIS A 30 -9.70 21.90 28.59
N ILE A 31 -10.39 20.76 28.60
CA ILE A 31 -11.55 20.50 27.73
C ILE A 31 -12.72 21.41 28.09
N LYS A 32 -12.89 21.75 29.37
CA LYS A 32 -13.93 22.65 29.84
C LYS A 32 -13.80 24.04 29.19
N ASP A 33 -12.57 24.53 29.06
CA ASP A 33 -12.28 25.87 28.57
C ASP A 33 -12.00 25.90 27.05
N CYS A 34 -11.57 24.79 26.44
CA CYS A 34 -11.25 24.69 25.02
C CYS A 34 -12.37 24.06 24.19
N ALA A 35 -13.15 24.90 23.50
CA ALA A 35 -14.25 24.46 22.62
C ALA A 35 -13.81 23.48 21.51
N ILE A 36 -12.57 23.62 21.01
CA ILE A 36 -12.04 22.76 19.95
C ILE A 36 -11.80 21.34 20.49
N CYS A 37 -11.09 21.21 21.59
CA CYS A 37 -10.82 19.91 22.23
C CYS A 37 -12.11 19.25 22.73
N LYS A 38 -13.09 20.04 23.17
CA LYS A 38 -14.43 19.54 23.51
C LYS A 38 -15.16 18.93 22.32
N ARG A 39 -15.16 19.60 21.17
CA ARG A 39 -15.76 19.05 19.93
C ARG A 39 -15.05 17.77 19.49
N GLU A 40 -13.73 17.77 19.56
CA GLU A 40 -12.92 16.61 19.19
C GLU A 40 -13.15 15.41 20.11
N LEU A 41 -13.37 15.64 21.41
CA LEU A 41 -13.78 14.60 22.35
C LEU A 41 -15.10 13.95 21.93
N TYR A 42 -16.12 14.73 21.55
CA TYR A 42 -17.40 14.18 21.08
C TYR A 42 -17.24 13.31 19.83
N LEU A 43 -16.36 13.70 18.90
CA LEU A 43 -16.05 12.88 17.72
C LEU A 43 -15.41 11.55 18.11
N TRP A 44 -14.49 11.56 19.08
CA TRP A 44 -13.90 10.31 19.59
C TRP A 44 -14.93 9.40 20.25
N GLN A 45 -15.88 9.96 21.00
CA GLN A 45 -16.96 9.20 21.62
C GLN A 45 -17.86 8.53 20.58
N ASP A 46 -18.27 9.25 19.53
CA ASP A 46 -19.06 8.70 18.41
C ASP A 46 -18.31 7.60 17.66
N VAL A 47 -17.01 7.78 17.39
CA VAL A 47 -16.18 6.74 16.76
C VAL A 47 -16.11 5.48 17.61
N ILE A 48 -15.95 5.61 18.93
CA ILE A 48 -15.89 4.47 19.85
C ILE A 48 -17.23 3.75 19.92
N GLU A 49 -18.35 4.49 19.96
CA GLU A 49 -19.70 3.91 19.96
C GLU A 49 -19.95 3.11 18.68
N LYS A 50 -19.65 3.70 17.51
CA LYS A 50 -19.76 3.00 16.22
C LYS A 50 -18.86 1.77 16.14
N GLN A 51 -17.65 1.85 16.68
CA GLN A 51 -16.76 0.70 16.76
C GLN A 51 -17.35 -0.44 17.61
N LYS A 52 -18.00 -0.12 18.74
CA LYS A 52 -18.70 -1.13 19.57
C LYS A 52 -19.88 -1.76 18.84
N ILE A 53 -20.64 -0.97 18.07
CA ILE A 53 -21.74 -1.50 17.25
C ILE A 53 -21.19 -2.47 16.20
N ILE A 54 -20.12 -2.09 15.50
CA ILE A 54 -19.48 -2.94 14.49
C ILE A 54 -18.92 -4.23 15.12
N SER A 55 -18.25 -4.15 16.28
CA SER A 55 -17.73 -5.33 16.96
C SER A 55 -18.86 -6.26 17.39
N ASN A 56 -19.95 -5.72 17.95
CA ASN A 56 -21.12 -6.52 18.33
C ASN A 56 -21.80 -7.18 17.12
N ILE A 57 -21.84 -6.50 15.97
CA ILE A 57 -22.33 -7.11 14.72
C ILE A 57 -21.39 -8.23 14.27
N GLN A 58 -20.08 -8.04 14.38
CA GLN A 58 -19.08 -9.04 14.00
C GLN A 58 -19.11 -10.27 14.90
N ASP A 59 -19.29 -10.09 16.21
CA ASP A 59 -19.30 -11.15 17.21
C ASP A 59 -20.61 -11.94 17.19
N ASN A 60 -21.74 -11.28 16.90
CA ASN A 60 -23.05 -11.93 16.71
C ASN A 60 -23.33 -12.34 15.25
N MET A 61 -22.36 -12.19 14.35
CA MET A 61 -22.51 -12.62 12.97
C MET A 61 -22.46 -14.16 12.92
N PRO A 62 -23.49 -14.83 12.37
CA PRO A 62 -23.42 -16.28 12.19
C PRO A 62 -22.17 -16.62 11.37
N LEU A 63 -21.37 -17.59 11.83
CA LEU A 63 -20.13 -18.03 11.15
C LEU A 63 -20.38 -18.29 9.65
N ASN A 64 -21.52 -18.90 9.34
CA ASN A 64 -21.98 -19.16 7.97
C ASN A 64 -22.18 -17.89 7.12
N LEU A 65 -22.51 -16.76 7.73
CA LEU A 65 -22.76 -15.49 7.05
C LEU A 65 -21.44 -14.76 6.77
N ARG A 66 -20.50 -14.80 7.71
CA ARG A 66 -19.14 -14.28 7.54
C ARG A 66 -18.39 -14.99 6.42
N ASP A 67 -18.45 -16.32 6.40
CA ASP A 67 -17.82 -17.13 5.35
C ASP A 67 -18.50 -16.93 3.99
N ARG A 68 -19.84 -16.78 3.99
CA ARG A 68 -20.60 -16.46 2.78
C ARG A 68 -20.29 -15.05 2.25
N ILE A 69 -20.05 -14.06 3.12
CA ILE A 69 -19.60 -12.72 2.73
C ILE A 69 -18.18 -12.78 2.16
N LYS A 70 -17.24 -13.46 2.83
CA LYS A 70 -15.87 -13.64 2.31
C LYS A 70 -15.86 -14.36 0.97
N TYR A 71 -16.65 -15.41 0.84
CA TYR A 71 -16.81 -16.15 -0.41
C TYR A 71 -17.37 -15.24 -1.51
N ARG A 72 -18.42 -14.45 -1.23
CA ARG A 72 -18.98 -13.49 -2.19
C ARG A 72 -18.01 -12.36 -2.54
N MET A 73 -17.22 -11.84 -1.59
CA MET A 73 -16.19 -10.84 -1.86
C MET A 73 -15.10 -11.40 -2.79
N ASN A 74 -14.61 -12.61 -2.50
CA ASN A 74 -13.62 -13.29 -3.33
C ASN A 74 -14.14 -13.62 -4.74
N GLN A 75 -15.42 -13.98 -4.86
CA GLN A 75 -16.09 -14.17 -6.14
C GLN A 75 -16.30 -12.83 -6.88
N SER A 76 -16.67 -11.76 -6.16
CA SER A 76 -16.86 -10.42 -6.76
C SER A 76 -15.57 -9.83 -7.33
N GLN A 77 -14.42 -10.10 -6.68
CA GLN A 77 -13.10 -9.73 -7.17
C GLN A 77 -12.66 -10.55 -8.40
N LYS A 78 -13.28 -11.70 -8.63
CA LYS A 78 -12.94 -12.57 -9.76
C LYS A 78 -13.71 -12.23 -11.04
N GLU A 79 -14.95 -11.73 -10.98
CA GLU A 79 -15.81 -11.91 -12.16
C GLU A 79 -16.66 -10.73 -12.70
N LYS A 80 -16.81 -9.55 -12.07
CA LYS A 80 -17.84 -8.60 -12.60
C LYS A 80 -17.48 -7.15 -12.96
N PHE A 81 -16.33 -6.60 -12.59
CA PHE A 81 -16.09 -5.16 -12.83
C PHE A 81 -14.69 -4.76 -13.32
N LEU A 82 -13.85 -5.72 -13.69
CA LEU A 82 -12.54 -5.39 -14.24
C LEU A 82 -12.69 -5.20 -15.76
N PRO A 83 -12.38 -4.02 -16.32
CA PRO A 83 -12.37 -3.82 -17.76
C PRO A 83 -11.50 -4.90 -18.42
N PRO A 84 -11.82 -5.33 -19.66
CA PRO A 84 -11.06 -6.36 -20.37
C PRO A 84 -9.54 -6.11 -20.40
N ALA A 85 -9.15 -4.83 -20.38
CA ALA A 85 -7.77 -4.39 -20.29
C ALA A 85 -7.04 -4.88 -19.02
N ILE A 86 -7.70 -4.89 -17.84
CA ILE A 86 -7.05 -5.30 -16.58
C ILE A 86 -6.83 -6.81 -16.54
N HIS A 87 -7.74 -7.60 -17.13
CA HIS A 87 -7.52 -9.04 -17.31
C HIS A 87 -6.32 -9.32 -18.20
N ARG A 88 -6.16 -8.56 -19.30
CA ARG A 88 -4.98 -8.65 -20.18
C ARG A 88 -3.70 -8.22 -19.47
N LEU A 89 -3.72 -7.14 -18.71
CA LEU A 89 -2.58 -6.67 -17.92
C LEU A 89 -2.17 -7.68 -16.84
N ARG A 90 -3.13 -8.32 -16.17
CA ARG A 90 -2.83 -9.35 -15.15
C ARG A 90 -2.25 -10.62 -15.78
N ALA A 91 -2.69 -10.99 -16.98
CA ALA A 91 -2.07 -12.06 -17.76
C ALA A 91 -0.63 -11.70 -18.17
N MET A 92 -0.38 -10.46 -18.61
CA MET A 92 0.98 -9.97 -18.89
C MET A 92 1.87 -9.91 -17.64
N GLY A 93 1.30 -9.54 -16.49
CA GLY A 93 1.99 -9.56 -15.20
C GLY A 93 2.46 -10.97 -14.81
N LYS A 94 1.69 -12.02 -15.13
CA LYS A 94 2.13 -13.41 -14.93
C LYS A 94 3.33 -13.79 -15.79
N ILE A 95 3.45 -13.21 -16.98
CA ILE A 95 4.61 -13.41 -17.87
C ILE A 95 5.84 -12.72 -17.26
N TRP A 96 5.68 -11.52 -16.71
CA TRP A 96 6.76 -10.80 -15.99
C TRP A 96 7.21 -11.51 -14.71
N SER A 97 6.30 -12.17 -13.98
CA SER A 97 6.64 -12.89 -12.76
C SER A 97 7.24 -14.28 -12.99
N SER A 98 7.15 -14.82 -14.21
CA SER A 98 7.66 -16.15 -14.55
C SER A 98 9.11 -16.08 -15.00
N THR A 99 9.95 -17.01 -14.53
CA THR A 99 11.38 -17.11 -14.89
C THR A 99 11.59 -17.23 -16.40
N LYS A 100 10.72 -17.99 -17.08
CA LYS A 100 10.78 -18.17 -18.55
C LYS A 100 10.38 -16.90 -19.30
N GLY A 101 9.33 -16.20 -18.83
CA GLY A 101 8.85 -14.97 -19.47
C GLY A 101 9.83 -13.81 -19.32
N ARG A 102 10.50 -13.73 -18.17
CA ARG A 102 11.56 -12.75 -17.93
C ARG A 102 12.75 -12.90 -18.89
N LEU A 103 13.23 -14.13 -19.09
CA LEU A 103 14.31 -14.42 -20.04
C LEU A 103 13.95 -14.02 -21.48
N ILE A 104 12.72 -14.29 -21.91
CA ILE A 104 12.24 -13.91 -23.25
C ILE A 104 12.29 -12.38 -23.43
N ILE A 105 11.81 -11.63 -22.43
CA ILE A 105 11.82 -10.17 -22.47
C ILE A 105 13.25 -9.62 -22.46
N GLU A 106 14.14 -10.21 -21.68
CA GLU A 106 15.56 -9.82 -21.64
C GLU A 106 16.22 -10.01 -23.01
N ILE A 107 16.02 -11.16 -23.66
CA ILE A 107 16.54 -11.41 -25.01
C ILE A 107 16.00 -10.37 -26.01
N LEU A 108 14.72 -10.02 -25.90
CA LEU A 108 14.07 -9.04 -26.75
C LEU A 108 14.67 -7.64 -26.58
N ILE A 109 14.92 -7.23 -25.34
CA ILE A 109 15.57 -5.94 -25.02
C ILE A 109 17.00 -5.88 -25.55
N VAL A 110 17.77 -6.97 -25.40
CA VAL A 110 19.14 -7.06 -25.93
C VAL A 110 19.14 -6.94 -27.46
N LEU A 111 18.23 -7.64 -28.14
CA LEU A 111 18.08 -7.57 -29.60
C LEU A 111 17.73 -6.15 -30.07
N ILE A 112 16.76 -5.50 -29.42
CA ILE A 112 16.39 -4.10 -29.73
C ILE A 112 17.58 -3.17 -29.52
N SER A 113 18.32 -3.33 -28.42
CA SER A 113 19.50 -2.53 -28.12
C SER A 113 20.57 -2.69 -29.20
N LEU A 114 20.80 -3.92 -29.67
CA LEU A 114 21.71 -4.25 -30.77
C LEU A 114 21.31 -3.56 -32.09
N VAL A 115 20.02 -3.54 -32.42
CA VAL A 115 19.52 -2.84 -33.62
C VAL A 115 19.71 -1.33 -33.51
N ILE A 116 19.45 -0.75 -32.33
CA ILE A 116 19.68 0.68 -32.06
C ILE A 116 21.17 1.02 -32.21
N LEU A 117 22.05 0.19 -31.63
CA LEU A 117 23.51 0.26 -31.78
C LEU A 117 23.95 0.25 -33.24
N PHE A 118 23.45 -0.70 -34.03
CA PHE A 118 23.79 -0.84 -35.43
C PHE A 118 23.38 0.39 -36.25
N LYS A 119 22.17 0.90 -36.03
CA LYS A 119 21.73 2.17 -36.64
C LYS A 119 22.57 3.37 -36.20
N TYR A 120 23.01 3.40 -34.95
CA TYR A 120 23.81 4.51 -34.43
C TYR A 120 25.24 4.51 -34.97
N MET A 121 25.83 3.32 -35.14
CA MET A 121 27.16 3.15 -35.74
C MET A 121 27.20 3.56 -37.21
N GLN A 122 26.14 3.32 -37.97
CA GLN A 122 26.04 3.81 -39.36
C GLN A 122 26.00 5.34 -39.47
N GLY A 123 25.61 6.04 -38.40
CA GLY A 123 25.50 7.50 -38.37
C GLY A 123 26.79 8.25 -38.03
N GLY A 124 27.92 7.57 -37.82
CA GLY A 124 29.23 8.20 -37.56
C GLY A 124 29.33 9.01 -36.26
N LYS A 125 28.41 8.80 -35.30
CA LYS A 125 28.38 9.54 -34.02
C LYS A 125 29.00 8.74 -32.88
N ASN A 126 29.55 9.47 -31.90
CA ASN A 126 30.30 9.00 -30.73
C ASN A 126 29.84 7.65 -30.15
N LEU A 127 30.76 6.68 -30.13
CA LEU A 127 30.60 5.32 -29.60
C LEU A 127 30.35 5.23 -28.09
N ILE A 128 30.52 6.34 -27.36
CA ILE A 128 30.39 6.42 -25.90
C ILE A 128 28.94 6.22 -25.45
N VAL A 129 27.98 6.75 -26.22
CA VAL A 129 26.54 6.67 -25.92
C VAL A 129 26.03 5.21 -25.96
N PRO A 130 26.30 4.43 -27.01
CA PRO A 130 25.91 3.01 -27.02
C PRO A 130 26.57 2.20 -25.89
N PHE A 131 27.82 2.51 -25.53
CA PHE A 131 28.54 1.82 -24.45
C PHE A 131 27.89 2.06 -23.08
N LEU A 132 27.47 3.30 -22.79
CA LEU A 132 26.73 3.65 -21.59
C LEU A 132 25.35 2.96 -21.51
N ILE A 133 24.67 2.80 -22.64
CA ILE A 133 23.38 2.10 -22.71
C ILE A 133 23.56 0.62 -22.38
N ILE A 134 24.52 -0.06 -23.01
CA ILE A 134 24.84 -1.48 -22.70
C ILE A 134 25.22 -1.63 -21.23
N PHE A 135 26.11 -0.76 -20.73
CA PHE A 135 26.57 -0.81 -19.34
C PHE A 135 25.42 -0.59 -18.35
N GLY A 136 24.50 0.34 -18.63
CA GLY A 136 23.30 0.56 -17.83
C GLY A 136 22.39 -0.67 -17.76
N PHE A 137 22.18 -1.36 -18.88
CA PHE A 137 21.43 -2.63 -18.90
C PHE A 137 22.15 -3.75 -18.13
N LEU A 138 23.47 -3.81 -18.21
CA LEU A 138 24.29 -4.81 -17.50
C LEU A 138 24.28 -4.60 -15.98
N VAL A 139 24.30 -3.34 -15.51
CA VAL A 139 24.16 -3.00 -14.09
C VAL A 139 22.76 -3.31 -13.57
N LEU A 140 21.70 -2.98 -14.34
CA LEU A 140 20.32 -3.35 -14.01
C LEU A 140 20.16 -4.88 -13.92
N PHE A 141 20.81 -5.62 -14.81
CA PHE A 141 20.82 -7.09 -14.79
C PHE A 141 21.48 -7.66 -13.53
N ILE A 142 22.65 -7.13 -13.13
CA ILE A 142 23.35 -7.57 -11.91
C ILE A 142 22.52 -7.25 -10.65
N LEU A 143 21.91 -6.06 -10.57
CA LEU A 143 21.08 -5.67 -9.42
C LEU A 143 19.83 -6.55 -9.28
N MET A 144 19.21 -6.90 -10.40
CA MET A 144 18.04 -7.80 -10.43
C MET A 144 18.39 -9.25 -10.06
N LEU A 145 19.59 -9.73 -10.37
CA LEU A 145 20.08 -11.04 -9.94
C LEU A 145 20.45 -11.07 -8.46
N LYS A 146 20.97 -9.96 -7.91
CA LYS A 146 21.36 -9.86 -6.50
C LYS A 146 20.17 -9.87 -5.54
N GLY A 147 19.00 -9.39 -5.98
CA GLY A 147 17.72 -9.49 -5.24
C GLY A 147 17.18 -10.93 -5.10
N LYS A 148 17.90 -11.95 -5.59
CA LYS A 148 17.52 -13.37 -5.52
C LYS A 148 18.18 -14.14 -4.37
N LYS A 149 19.07 -13.51 -3.59
CA LYS A 149 19.80 -14.19 -2.49
C LYS A 149 19.14 -14.11 -1.10
N GLU A 150 18.00 -13.44 -0.97
CA GLU A 150 17.24 -13.40 0.29
C GLU A 150 15.90 -14.12 0.13
N LYS A 151 15.93 -15.45 0.05
CA LYS A 151 14.84 -16.34 0.45
C LYS A 151 15.41 -17.71 0.81
#